data_AF-A0A9D5H8W9-F1
#
_entry.id   AF-A0A9D5H8W9-F1
#
_cell.length_a   1.000
_cell.length_b   1.000
_cell.length_c   1.000
_cell.angle_alpha   90.00
_cell.angle_beta   90.00
_cell.angle_gamma   90.00
#
_symmetry.space_group_name_H-M   'P 1'
#
loop_
_entity.id
_entity.type
_entity.pdbx_description
1 polymer ?
#
loop_
_entity_poly.entity_id
_entity_poly.type
_entity_poly.pdbx_seq_one_letter_code
_entity_poly.pdbx_strand_id
1 'polypeptide(L)'
;MLFQVGGQGTRPTFFEMAAAQQLPGSLRAALSYSVGVLALRRPFLHKILDYEDEFFALLMLVLETHSLRTTDASFAESLYGLRRRAVEMSEKHTSHKESNDRVHISGLRRKQKILSVAFMVILPYFKSKLHSIYNREREARLQASLWAADDTRLGDTDYLLDQSETSPASSGDMVVEGSSLMRLKRKIMAVMCACYPWIHATNEGLSFAYQLLYLLDATRFYSPGLHVLGVQVCRATGQELMDSTSRISRIRSHEIERLRGPPWLKAFQRILLNCLYTSLDYAQTGLIAAVFFFKMMEWWYQSAEERMSAPTVYPPPPPPPPPKVAADGIPLPPDRTVCPLCSQKRLSPSVLAASGFVFCYTCICKYISQYKRCPITLMPATVEQVRRLFHDF
;
A
#
# COMPACT_ATOMS: atom_id res chain seq x y z
N MET A 1 -4.64 -16.09 -22.29
CA MET A 1 -4.08 -15.15 -23.29
C MET A 1 -3.08 -14.27 -22.55
N LEU A 2 -1.79 -14.38 -22.86
CA LEU A 2 -0.76 -13.56 -22.22
C LEU A 2 -0.69 -12.21 -22.94
N PHE A 3 -0.72 -11.11 -22.18
CA PHE A 3 -0.57 -9.76 -22.71
C PHE A 3 0.84 -9.59 -23.28
N GLN A 4 0.99 -9.71 -24.60
CA GLN A 4 2.25 -9.43 -25.28
C GLN A 4 2.36 -7.92 -25.49
N VAL A 5 2.88 -7.21 -24.48
CA VAL A 5 3.04 -5.75 -24.51
C VAL A 5 4.39 -5.39 -25.13
N GLY A 6 4.44 -5.31 -26.46
CA GLY A 6 5.42 -4.49 -27.18
C GLY A 6 6.76 -5.13 -27.53
N GLY A 7 6.93 -5.44 -28.82
CA GLY A 7 8.24 -5.62 -29.47
C GLY A 7 8.33 -6.88 -30.33
N GLN A 8 8.81 -6.74 -31.57
CA GLN A 8 9.22 -7.87 -32.40
C GLN A 8 10.60 -8.34 -31.93
N GLY A 9 10.71 -9.55 -31.35
CA GLY A 9 11.98 -10.14 -30.94
C GLY A 9 11.89 -11.10 -29.76
N THR A 10 12.89 -11.96 -29.62
CA THR A 10 13.01 -12.97 -28.55
C THR A 10 13.48 -12.36 -27.22
N ARG A 11 14.14 -11.20 -27.25
CA ARG A 11 14.59 -10.44 -26.08
C ARG A 11 13.44 -9.59 -25.52
N PRO A 12 13.19 -9.64 -24.20
CA PRO A 12 12.14 -8.85 -23.58
C PRO A 12 12.52 -7.37 -23.41
N THR A 13 11.53 -6.49 -23.38
CA THR A 13 11.78 -5.06 -23.13
C THR A 13 12.21 -4.82 -21.69
N PHE A 14 12.89 -3.69 -21.45
CA PHE A 14 13.23 -3.25 -20.09
C PHE A 14 11.98 -3.16 -19.20
N PHE A 15 10.88 -2.62 -19.73
CA PHE A 15 9.63 -2.46 -18.98
C PHE A 15 8.98 -3.81 -18.65
N GLU A 16 9.01 -4.80 -19.54
CA GLU A 16 8.57 -6.17 -19.24
C GLU A 16 9.38 -6.78 -18.09
N MET A 17 10.71 -6.62 -18.11
CA MET A 17 11.59 -7.10 -17.03
C MET A 17 11.33 -6.37 -15.71
N ALA A 18 11.20 -5.05 -15.73
CA ALA A 18 10.96 -4.23 -14.55
C ALA A 18 9.60 -4.55 -13.91
N ALA A 19 8.56 -4.72 -14.72
CA ALA A 19 7.24 -5.10 -14.25
C ALA A 19 7.25 -6.49 -13.58
N ALA A 20 7.94 -7.46 -14.19
CA ALA A 20 8.13 -8.78 -13.59
C ALA A 20 8.90 -8.73 -12.26
N GLN A 21 9.91 -7.86 -12.12
CA GLN A 21 10.66 -7.73 -10.87
C GLN A 21 9.84 -7.12 -9.72
N GLN A 22 8.93 -6.18 -10.02
CA GLN A 22 8.15 -5.48 -8.98
C GLN A 22 6.98 -6.31 -8.43
N LEU A 23 6.50 -7.29 -9.19
CA LEU A 23 5.29 -8.04 -8.87
C LEU A 23 5.35 -8.75 -7.50
N PRO A 24 6.40 -9.50 -7.11
CA PRO A 24 6.46 -10.13 -5.79
C PRO A 24 6.43 -9.11 -4.63
N GLY A 25 7.06 -7.95 -4.80
CA GLY A 25 7.05 -6.88 -3.82
C GLY A 25 5.65 -6.30 -3.62
N SER A 26 4.93 -6.04 -4.71
CA SER A 26 3.54 -5.59 -4.65
C SER A 26 2.60 -6.63 -4.04
N LEU A 27 2.81 -7.92 -4.35
CA LEU A 27 2.02 -9.02 -3.80
C LEU A 27 2.22 -9.13 -2.30
N ARG A 28 3.45 -8.96 -1.79
CA ARG A 28 3.73 -8.91 -0.35
C ARG A 28 2.95 -7.78 0.33
N ALA A 29 3.04 -6.57 -0.20
CA ALA A 29 2.36 -5.40 0.39
C ALA A 29 0.83 -5.56 0.39
N ALA A 30 0.27 -6.04 -0.72
CA ALA A 30 -1.16 -6.29 -0.85
C ALA A 30 -1.67 -7.38 0.11
N LEU A 31 -0.91 -8.47 0.26
CA LEU A 31 -1.24 -9.54 1.21
C LEU A 31 -1.16 -9.05 2.65
N SER A 32 -0.09 -8.34 3.03
CA SER A 32 0.07 -7.83 4.40
C SER A 32 -1.06 -6.86 4.75
N TYR A 33 -1.43 -5.95 3.84
CA TYR A 33 -2.57 -5.06 4.03
C TYR A 33 -3.90 -5.82 4.14
N SER A 34 -4.16 -6.76 3.24
CA SER A 34 -5.41 -7.54 3.23
C SER A 34 -5.56 -8.38 4.51
N VAL A 35 -4.48 -9.02 4.96
CA VAL A 35 -4.46 -9.79 6.21
C VAL A 35 -4.62 -8.85 7.40
N GLY A 36 -4.00 -7.66 7.40
CA GLY A 36 -4.17 -6.65 8.45
C GLY A 36 -5.61 -6.19 8.61
N VAL A 37 -6.30 -5.91 7.50
CA VAL A 37 -7.74 -5.55 7.53
C VAL A 37 -8.59 -6.72 8.01
N LEU A 38 -8.28 -7.95 7.57
CA LEU A 38 -9.03 -9.14 7.97
C LEU A 38 -8.77 -9.52 9.44
N ALA A 39 -7.60 -9.19 9.99
CA ALA A 39 -7.24 -9.40 11.39
C ALA A 39 -8.13 -8.62 12.35
N LEU A 40 -8.63 -7.44 11.95
CA LEU A 40 -9.62 -6.68 12.72
C LEU A 40 -10.91 -7.48 13.00
N ARG A 41 -11.25 -8.43 12.13
CA ARG A 41 -12.45 -9.26 12.25
C ARG A 41 -12.19 -10.64 12.83
N ARG A 42 -10.97 -11.15 12.71
CA ARG A 42 -10.60 -12.52 13.11
C ARG A 42 -9.25 -12.54 13.84
N PRO A 43 -9.22 -12.80 15.16
CA PRO A 43 -8.01 -12.65 15.98
C PRO A 43 -6.92 -13.66 15.63
N PHE A 44 -7.25 -14.81 15.04
CA PHE A 44 -6.24 -15.80 14.63
C PHE A 44 -5.29 -15.30 13.54
N LEU A 45 -5.70 -14.28 12.77
CA LEU A 45 -4.89 -13.72 11.68
C LEU A 45 -3.75 -12.83 12.19
N HIS A 46 -3.81 -12.32 13.43
CA HIS A 46 -2.67 -11.62 14.04
C HIS A 46 -1.43 -12.52 14.11
N LYS A 47 -1.62 -13.82 14.38
CA LYS A 47 -0.52 -14.79 14.39
C LYS A 47 0.11 -14.97 13.00
N ILE A 48 -0.65 -14.78 11.91
CA ILE A 48 -0.09 -14.83 10.56
C ILE A 48 0.68 -13.54 10.26
N LEU A 49 0.21 -12.39 10.78
CA LEU A 49 0.89 -11.10 10.64
C LEU A 49 2.22 -11.06 11.40
N ASP A 50 2.30 -11.69 12.59
CA ASP A 50 3.54 -11.80 13.37
C ASP A 50 4.65 -12.57 12.63
N TYR A 51 4.27 -13.50 11.75
CA TYR A 51 5.17 -14.32 10.93
C TYR A 51 5.04 -14.00 9.43
N GLU A 52 4.82 -12.72 9.08
CA GLU A 52 4.58 -12.31 7.69
C GLU A 52 5.75 -12.67 6.75
N ASP A 53 7.00 -12.53 7.21
CA ASP A 53 8.20 -12.86 6.43
C ASP A 53 8.25 -14.36 6.10
N GLU A 54 7.98 -15.21 7.10
CA GLU A 54 8.02 -16.67 6.97
C GLU A 54 6.88 -17.16 6.08
N PHE A 55 5.68 -16.63 6.30
CA PHE A 55 4.51 -16.96 5.50
C PHE A 55 4.71 -16.56 4.03
N PHE A 56 5.20 -15.34 3.78
CA PHE A 56 5.47 -14.87 2.42
C PHE A 56 6.59 -15.67 1.75
N ALA A 57 7.67 -16.00 2.48
CA ALA A 57 8.74 -16.83 1.94
C ALA A 57 8.25 -18.24 1.58
N LEU A 58 7.39 -18.85 2.41
CA LEU A 58 6.77 -20.14 2.12
C LEU A 58 5.86 -20.06 0.90
N LEU A 59 5.00 -19.04 0.83
CA LEU A 59 4.11 -18.82 -0.30
C LEU A 59 4.90 -18.65 -1.61
N MET A 60 5.91 -17.80 -1.62
CA MET A 60 6.79 -17.60 -2.77
C MET A 60 7.58 -18.87 -3.12
N LEU A 61 8.02 -19.64 -2.12
CA LEU A 61 8.67 -20.93 -2.37
C LEU A 61 7.74 -21.88 -3.13
N VAL A 62 6.48 -21.99 -2.73
CA VAL A 62 5.48 -22.84 -3.40
C VAL A 62 5.21 -22.33 -4.81
N LEU A 63 4.93 -21.03 -4.98
CA LEU A 63 4.62 -20.43 -6.27
C LEU A 63 5.79 -20.52 -7.25
N GLU A 64 7.01 -20.19 -6.83
CA GLU A 64 8.20 -20.24 -7.67
C GLU A 64 8.61 -21.66 -8.01
N THR A 65 8.53 -22.59 -7.05
CA THR A 65 8.81 -24.01 -7.31
C THR A 65 7.81 -24.59 -8.30
N HIS A 66 6.53 -24.23 -8.15
CA HIS A 66 5.50 -24.65 -9.10
C HIS A 66 5.77 -24.06 -10.49
N SER A 67 5.97 -22.74 -10.58
CA SER A 67 6.19 -22.04 -11.85
C SER A 67 7.42 -22.55 -12.60
N LEU A 68 8.58 -22.70 -11.94
CA LEU A 68 9.80 -23.19 -12.58
C LEU A 68 9.71 -24.68 -12.98
N ARG A 69 8.80 -25.43 -12.36
CA ARG A 69 8.55 -26.83 -12.70
C ARG A 69 7.64 -26.96 -13.93
N THR A 70 6.66 -26.07 -14.10
CA THR A 70 5.67 -26.12 -15.17
C THR A 70 6.09 -25.30 -16.40
N THR A 71 6.50 -24.05 -16.20
CA THR A 71 6.73 -23.07 -17.28
C THR A 71 8.20 -22.77 -17.56
N ASP A 72 9.13 -23.33 -16.76
CA ASP A 72 10.56 -22.94 -16.75
C ASP A 72 10.76 -21.41 -16.61
N ALA A 73 9.85 -20.74 -15.92
CA ALA A 73 9.89 -19.31 -15.64
C ALA A 73 9.61 -19.07 -14.15
N SER A 74 10.09 -17.96 -13.59
CA SER A 74 9.58 -17.51 -12.29
C SER A 74 8.10 -17.19 -12.37
N PHE A 75 7.41 -17.18 -11.22
CA PHE A 75 5.98 -16.88 -11.17
C PHE A 75 5.67 -15.54 -11.83
N ALA A 76 6.43 -14.50 -11.48
CA ALA A 76 6.24 -13.18 -12.07
C ALA A 76 6.55 -13.16 -13.58
N GLU A 77 7.63 -13.81 -14.01
CA GLU A 77 7.95 -13.92 -15.45
C GLU A 77 6.85 -14.64 -16.24
N SER A 78 6.26 -15.70 -15.69
CA SER A 78 5.16 -16.43 -16.36
C SER A 78 3.91 -15.57 -16.54
N LEU A 79 3.63 -14.63 -15.62
CA LEU A 79 2.49 -13.71 -15.73
C LEU A 79 2.65 -12.74 -16.90
N TYR A 80 3.89 -12.35 -17.21
CA TYR A 80 4.25 -11.48 -18.34
C TYR A 80 4.64 -12.25 -19.61
N GLY A 81 4.50 -13.58 -19.63
CA GLY A 81 4.80 -14.41 -20.81
C GLY A 81 6.29 -14.56 -21.10
N LEU A 82 7.11 -14.47 -20.07
CA LEU A 82 8.56 -14.59 -20.11
C LEU A 82 8.99 -15.99 -19.64
N ARG A 83 10.15 -16.45 -20.11
CA ARG A 83 10.70 -17.78 -19.81
C ARG A 83 12.21 -17.72 -19.62
N ARG A 84 12.73 -18.53 -18.70
CA ARG A 84 14.17 -18.66 -18.48
C ARG A 84 14.76 -19.70 -19.42
N ARG A 85 15.97 -19.43 -19.91
CA ARG A 85 16.77 -20.34 -20.74
C ARG A 85 18.20 -20.34 -20.22
N ALA A 86 18.83 -21.52 -20.20
CA ALA A 86 20.24 -21.62 -19.85
C ALA A 86 21.08 -21.04 -21.00
N VAL A 87 22.06 -20.22 -20.68
CA VAL A 87 23.07 -19.77 -21.64
C VAL A 87 24.21 -20.77 -21.56
N GLU A 88 24.43 -21.52 -22.63
CA GLU A 88 25.68 -22.24 -22.79
C GLU A 88 26.75 -21.19 -23.12
N MET A 89 27.70 -20.98 -22.20
CA MET A 89 28.88 -20.16 -22.45
C MET A 89 29.75 -20.90 -23.48
N SER A 90 29.40 -20.79 -24.76
CA SER A 90 30.27 -21.24 -25.83
C SER A 90 31.47 -20.30 -25.87
N GLU A 91 32.65 -20.83 -25.56
CA GLU A 91 33.93 -20.16 -25.73
C GLU A 91 34.03 -19.56 -27.13
N LYS A 92 34.58 -18.34 -27.21
CA LYS A 92 34.92 -17.69 -28.47
C LYS A 92 35.88 -18.59 -29.25
N HIS A 93 35.38 -19.25 -30.28
CA HIS A 93 36.16 -19.51 -31.48
C HIS A 93 35.48 -18.86 -32.69
N THR A 94 36.16 -17.87 -33.23
CA THR A 94 35.93 -17.23 -34.51
C THR A 94 35.60 -18.25 -35.60
N SER A 95 34.51 -18.05 -36.33
CA SER A 95 34.42 -18.16 -37.79
C SER A 95 33.01 -17.81 -38.28
N HIS A 96 32.95 -16.90 -39.25
CA HIS A 96 31.78 -16.62 -40.09
C HIS A 96 31.12 -17.92 -40.58
N LYS A 97 29.81 -18.07 -40.35
CA LYS A 97 28.91 -18.74 -41.28
C LYS A 97 27.46 -18.34 -40.98
N GLU A 98 26.91 -17.57 -41.91
CA GLU A 98 25.46 -17.45 -42.08
C GLU A 98 24.93 -18.82 -42.50
N SER A 99 24.28 -19.52 -41.58
CA SER A 99 23.42 -20.66 -41.90
C SER A 99 22.34 -20.78 -40.85
N ASN A 100 21.14 -20.30 -41.20
CA ASN A 100 19.82 -20.69 -40.70
C ASN A 100 19.79 -21.58 -39.44
N ASP A 101 20.20 -21.03 -38.30
CA ASP A 101 20.40 -21.80 -37.08
C ASP A 101 19.09 -21.87 -36.31
N ARG A 102 18.42 -23.01 -36.40
CA ARG A 102 17.49 -23.46 -35.36
C ARG A 102 18.31 -23.71 -34.11
N VAL A 103 18.56 -22.65 -33.35
CA VAL A 103 19.16 -22.72 -32.01
C VAL A 103 18.31 -23.70 -31.21
N HIS A 104 18.82 -24.91 -31.00
CA HIS A 104 18.22 -25.87 -30.10
C HIS A 104 18.34 -25.29 -28.69
N ILE A 105 17.28 -24.59 -28.29
CA ILE A 105 17.18 -23.95 -27.00
C ILE A 105 17.01 -25.05 -25.94
N SER A 106 18.09 -25.34 -25.21
CA SER A 106 18.08 -26.28 -24.08
C SER A 106 17.28 -25.72 -22.89
N GLY A 107 16.36 -26.52 -22.35
CA GLY A 107 15.63 -26.19 -21.12
C GLY A 107 16.55 -26.14 -19.88
N LEU A 108 16.11 -25.47 -18.81
CA LEU A 108 16.91 -25.31 -17.58
C LEU A 108 17.31 -26.66 -16.95
N ARG A 109 18.58 -26.78 -16.57
CA ARG A 109 19.08 -27.95 -15.82
C ARG A 109 18.46 -27.99 -14.42
N ARG A 110 18.21 -29.18 -13.87
CA ARG A 110 17.59 -29.35 -12.53
C ARG A 110 18.33 -28.59 -11.42
N LYS A 111 19.67 -28.55 -11.49
CA LYS A 111 20.50 -27.77 -10.55
C LYS A 111 20.26 -26.26 -10.68
N GLN A 112 20.17 -25.73 -11.90
CA GLN A 112 19.88 -24.31 -12.16
C GLN A 112 18.48 -23.93 -11.69
N LYS A 113 17.49 -24.82 -11.85
CA LYS A 113 16.14 -24.59 -11.31
C LYS A 113 16.17 -24.40 -9.80
N ILE A 114 16.78 -25.34 -9.07
CA ILE A 114 16.88 -25.27 -7.60
C ILE A 114 17.67 -24.03 -7.16
N LEU A 115 18.79 -23.72 -7.81
CA LEU A 115 19.60 -22.55 -7.48
C LEU A 115 18.82 -21.24 -7.75
N SER A 116 18.02 -21.20 -8.82
CA SER A 116 17.19 -20.03 -9.13
C SER A 116 16.05 -19.82 -8.13
N VAL A 117 15.41 -20.89 -7.64
CA VAL A 117 14.43 -20.80 -6.55
C VAL A 117 15.10 -20.32 -5.27
N ALA A 118 16.25 -20.92 -4.92
CA ALA A 118 17.01 -20.55 -3.75
C ALA A 118 17.37 -19.06 -3.79
N PHE A 119 17.92 -18.57 -4.90
CA PHE A 119 18.27 -17.16 -5.06
C PHE A 119 17.05 -16.23 -4.96
N MET A 120 15.90 -16.60 -5.53
CA MET A 120 14.71 -15.75 -5.51
C MET A 120 13.93 -15.74 -4.19
N VAL A 121 14.07 -16.76 -3.35
CA VAL A 121 13.31 -16.85 -2.10
C VAL A 121 14.20 -16.62 -0.89
N ILE A 122 15.35 -17.28 -0.84
CA ILE A 122 16.26 -17.26 0.30
C ILE A 122 16.95 -15.91 0.41
N LEU A 123 17.43 -15.35 -0.72
CA LEU A 123 18.10 -14.05 -0.71
C LEU A 123 17.21 -12.91 -0.22
N PRO A 124 15.97 -12.70 -0.74
CA PRO A 124 15.11 -11.64 -0.21
C PRO A 124 14.66 -11.90 1.23
N TYR A 125 14.48 -13.17 1.64
CA TYR A 125 14.20 -13.48 3.04
C TYR A 125 15.35 -13.04 3.97
N PHE A 126 16.60 -13.40 3.63
CA PHE A 126 17.76 -12.94 4.38
C PHE A 126 17.92 -11.42 4.32
N LYS A 127 17.70 -10.79 3.16
CA LYS A 127 17.74 -9.33 3.04
C LYS A 127 16.70 -8.67 3.95
N SER A 128 15.48 -9.21 4.00
CA SER A 128 14.39 -8.72 4.86
C SER A 128 14.75 -8.85 6.34
N LYS A 129 15.23 -10.03 6.78
CA LYS A 129 15.65 -10.24 8.16
C LYS A 129 16.85 -9.40 8.57
N LEU A 130 17.84 -9.23 7.70
CA LEU A 130 18.96 -8.33 7.95
C LEU A 130 18.50 -6.88 8.07
N HIS A 131 17.59 -6.45 7.19
CA HIS A 131 17.02 -5.10 7.21
C HIS A 131 16.24 -4.84 8.50
N SER A 132 15.41 -5.79 8.95
CA SER A 132 14.63 -5.62 10.18
C SER A 132 15.51 -5.59 11.43
N ILE A 133 16.56 -6.42 11.49
CA ILE A 133 17.53 -6.36 12.59
C ILE A 133 18.29 -5.04 12.59
N TYR A 134 18.73 -4.57 11.42
CA TYR A 134 19.44 -3.29 11.27
C TYR A 134 18.56 -2.11 11.67
N ASN A 135 17.32 -2.04 11.18
CA ASN A 135 16.39 -0.96 11.52
C ASN A 135 16.06 -0.94 13.01
N ARG A 136 15.80 -2.10 13.62
CA ARG A 136 15.55 -2.19 15.07
C ARG A 136 16.72 -1.66 15.90
N GLU A 137 17.96 -2.00 15.54
CA GLU A 137 19.13 -1.44 16.23
C GLU A 137 19.31 0.05 15.99
N ARG A 138 19.13 0.49 14.74
CA ARG A 138 19.26 1.90 14.37
C ARG A 138 18.23 2.74 15.11
N GLU A 139 16.99 2.28 15.18
CA GLU A 139 15.90 2.91 15.95
C GLU A 139 16.22 2.94 17.44
N ALA A 140 16.69 1.83 18.02
CA ALA A 140 17.09 1.79 19.43
C ALA A 140 18.24 2.76 19.74
N ARG A 141 19.24 2.89 18.85
CA ARG A 141 20.34 3.86 18.99
C ARG A 141 19.87 5.29 18.82
N LEU A 142 18.99 5.54 17.84
CA LEU A 142 18.40 6.86 17.62
C LEU A 142 17.55 7.28 18.82
N GLN A 143 16.69 6.39 19.33
CA GLN A 143 15.89 6.62 20.52
C GLN A 143 16.80 6.90 21.72
N ALA A 144 17.80 6.05 21.99
CA ALA A 144 18.76 6.31 23.05
C ALA A 144 19.47 7.67 22.91
N SER A 145 19.85 8.09 21.70
CA SER A 145 20.47 9.40 21.49
C SER A 145 19.53 10.59 21.70
N LEU A 146 18.23 10.42 21.40
CA LEU A 146 17.22 11.46 21.58
C LEU A 146 16.87 11.64 23.05
N TRP A 147 16.71 10.55 23.80
CA TRP A 147 16.32 10.58 25.21
C TRP A 147 17.51 10.78 26.17
N ALA A 148 18.73 10.32 25.82
CA ALA A 148 19.92 10.57 26.64
C ALA A 148 20.34 12.06 26.65
N ALA A 149 19.86 12.86 25.72
CA ALA A 149 20.07 14.31 25.74
C ALA A 149 19.17 15.03 26.76
N ASP A 150 18.02 14.44 27.13
CA ASP A 150 17.03 15.05 28.03
C ASP A 150 17.34 14.77 29.51
N ASP A 151 17.98 13.63 29.80
CA ASP A 151 18.39 13.24 31.17
C ASP A 151 19.52 14.12 31.76
N THR A 152 20.20 14.93 30.95
CA THR A 152 21.17 15.94 31.46
C THR A 152 20.53 17.28 31.85
N ARG A 153 19.20 17.45 31.73
CA ARG A 153 18.52 18.73 32.04
C ARG A 153 17.30 18.65 32.95
N LEU A 154 16.88 17.47 33.42
CA LEU A 154 15.79 17.33 34.40
C LEU A 154 16.26 16.64 35.70
N GLY A 155 17.28 17.22 36.33
CA GLY A 155 17.39 17.16 37.79
C GLY A 155 16.44 18.22 38.36
N ASP A 156 15.66 17.86 39.38
CA ASP A 156 14.68 18.69 40.10
C ASP A 156 13.28 18.80 39.46
N THR A 157 12.50 17.72 39.47
CA THR A 157 11.10 17.81 39.93
C THR A 157 10.68 16.48 40.51
N ASP A 158 10.89 16.36 41.82
CA ASP A 158 10.25 15.38 42.69
C ASP A 158 8.73 15.65 42.69
N TYR A 159 7.95 14.76 42.06
CA TYR A 159 6.51 14.67 42.28
C TYR A 159 6.14 13.22 42.57
N LEU A 160 6.02 12.99 43.88
CA LEU A 160 5.31 11.92 44.55
C LEU A 160 3.97 11.58 43.89
N LEU A 161 3.81 10.33 43.45
CA LEU A 161 2.54 9.60 43.58
C LEU A 161 2.82 8.11 43.89
N ASP A 162 2.50 7.79 45.15
CA ASP A 162 2.23 6.49 45.80
C ASP A 162 1.69 5.41 44.82
N GLN A 163 2.37 4.28 44.64
CA GLN A 163 2.26 3.04 45.46
C GLN A 163 0.96 2.24 45.22
N SER A 164 1.05 1.21 44.37
CA SER A 164 0.37 -0.08 44.59
C SER A 164 1.11 -1.23 43.87
N GLU A 165 1.99 -1.85 44.65
CA GLU A 165 2.32 -3.28 44.75
C GLU A 165 2.34 -4.17 43.48
N THR A 166 3.53 -4.62 43.08
CA THR A 166 3.85 -6.07 43.06
C THR A 166 5.36 -6.28 43.22
N SER A 167 5.76 -6.89 44.33
CA SER A 167 7.15 -7.17 44.70
C SER A 167 7.85 -8.15 43.74
N PRO A 168 9.16 -7.98 43.43
CA PRO A 168 10.00 -9.05 42.94
C PRO A 168 10.70 -9.73 44.13
N ALA A 169 10.28 -10.95 44.45
CA ALA A 169 11.03 -11.81 45.37
C ALA A 169 12.22 -12.43 44.64
N SER A 170 13.38 -12.26 45.27
CA SER A 170 14.69 -12.80 44.94
C SER A 170 14.72 -14.33 44.84
N SER A 171 15.30 -14.83 43.76
CA SER A 171 15.98 -16.12 43.72
C SER A 171 17.32 -15.91 43.03
N GLY A 172 18.39 -15.77 43.81
CA GLY A 172 19.74 -15.98 43.34
C GLY A 172 20.01 -17.48 43.28
N ASP A 173 20.44 -18.00 42.13
CA ASP A 173 21.68 -18.77 42.02
C ASP A 173 22.02 -19.12 40.56
N MET A 174 23.33 -19.00 40.24
CA MET A 174 24.08 -19.54 39.09
C MET A 174 23.54 -19.24 37.66
N VAL A 175 24.29 -18.57 36.77
CA VAL A 175 25.39 -19.17 35.98
C VAL A 175 26.22 -18.05 35.30
N VAL A 176 27.53 -18.06 35.53
CA VAL A 176 28.57 -17.09 35.07
C VAL A 176 28.99 -17.30 33.59
N GLU A 177 28.32 -18.17 32.84
CA GLU A 177 28.67 -18.56 31.45
C GLU A 177 28.10 -17.68 30.33
N GLY A 178 27.29 -16.67 30.65
CA GLY A 178 26.61 -15.81 29.66
C GLY A 178 27.46 -14.67 29.06
N SER A 179 28.64 -14.36 29.63
CA SER A 179 29.32 -13.08 29.35
C SER A 179 30.14 -13.04 28.05
N SER A 180 30.71 -14.17 27.60
CA SER A 180 31.54 -14.24 26.38
C SER A 180 30.67 -14.35 25.13
N LEU A 181 29.62 -15.17 25.19
CA LEU A 181 28.66 -15.38 24.11
C LEU A 181 27.83 -14.11 23.87
N MET A 182 27.41 -13.40 24.92
CA MET A 182 26.79 -12.07 24.77
C MET A 182 27.74 -11.02 24.21
N ARG A 183 29.02 -11.01 24.62
CA ARG A 183 30.03 -10.09 24.06
C ARG A 183 30.34 -10.38 22.59
N LEU A 184 30.47 -11.65 22.23
CA LEU A 184 30.67 -12.08 20.86
C LEU A 184 29.45 -11.78 19.98
N LYS A 185 28.24 -12.09 20.46
CA LYS A 185 26.98 -11.73 19.79
C LYS A 185 26.87 -10.23 19.57
N ARG A 186 27.20 -9.42 20.58
CA ARG A 186 27.19 -7.94 20.48
C ARG A 186 28.22 -7.43 19.48
N LYS A 187 29.42 -8.01 19.44
CA LYS A 187 30.45 -7.68 18.43
C LYS A 187 30.02 -8.06 17.02
N ILE A 188 29.49 -9.27 16.82
CA ILE A 188 28.98 -9.74 15.52
C ILE A 188 27.84 -8.83 15.05
N MET A 189 26.91 -8.48 15.95
CA MET A 189 25.78 -7.61 15.61
C MET A 189 26.24 -6.19 15.27
N ALA A 190 27.21 -5.64 16.00
CA ALA A 190 27.81 -4.35 15.69
C ALA A 190 28.52 -4.35 14.32
N VAL A 191 29.31 -5.39 14.02
CA VAL A 191 29.97 -5.56 12.71
C VAL A 191 28.93 -5.73 11.60
N MET A 192 27.89 -6.53 11.82
CA MET A 192 26.82 -6.75 10.86
C MET A 192 26.10 -5.44 10.53
N CYS A 193 25.79 -4.61 11.54
CA CYS A 193 25.16 -3.31 11.33
C CYS A 193 26.09 -2.28 10.67
N ALA A 194 27.41 -2.37 10.88
CA ALA A 194 28.38 -1.54 10.17
C ALA A 194 28.55 -1.97 8.70
N CYS A 195 28.57 -3.27 8.43
CA CYS A 195 28.76 -3.82 7.08
C CYS A 195 27.49 -3.79 6.22
N TYR A 196 26.30 -3.91 6.82
CA TYR A 196 25.03 -4.01 6.08
C TYR A 196 24.77 -2.83 5.11
N PRO A 197 24.97 -1.55 5.49
CA PRO A 197 24.77 -0.42 4.57
C PRO A 197 25.64 -0.51 3.32
N TRP A 198 26.89 -0.95 3.46
CA TRP A 198 27.81 -1.14 2.35
C TRP A 198 27.37 -2.30 1.45
N ILE A 199 27.02 -3.45 2.04
CA ILE A 199 26.52 -4.61 1.28
C ILE A 199 25.24 -4.23 0.52
N HIS A 200 24.32 -3.53 1.17
CA HIS A 200 23.09 -3.05 0.55
C HIS A 200 23.39 -2.08 -0.60
N ALA A 201 24.25 -1.08 -0.37
CA ALA A 201 24.64 -0.10 -1.38
C ALA A 201 25.32 -0.77 -2.59
N THR A 202 26.23 -1.71 -2.37
CA THR A 202 26.88 -2.47 -3.45
C THR A 202 25.88 -3.32 -4.23
N ASN A 203 24.94 -4.00 -3.54
CA ASN A 203 23.92 -4.81 -4.21
C ASN A 203 22.97 -3.96 -5.07
N GLU A 204 22.50 -2.83 -4.56
CA GLU A 204 21.65 -1.91 -5.34
C GLU A 204 22.44 -1.26 -6.47
N GLY A 205 23.68 -0.84 -6.24
CA GLY A 205 24.56 -0.27 -7.26
C GLY A 205 24.86 -1.26 -8.41
N LEU A 206 25.15 -2.52 -8.08
CA LEU A 206 25.32 -3.58 -9.08
C LEU A 206 24.01 -3.82 -9.85
N SER A 207 22.88 -3.89 -9.16
CA SER A 207 21.58 -4.09 -9.80
C SER A 207 21.27 -2.96 -10.79
N PHE A 208 21.48 -1.70 -10.39
CA PHE A 208 21.32 -0.53 -11.24
C PHE A 208 22.28 -0.55 -12.44
N ALA A 209 23.56 -0.88 -12.22
CA ALA A 209 24.53 -0.96 -13.30
C ALA A 209 24.14 -1.99 -14.36
N TYR A 210 23.67 -3.18 -13.94
CA TYR A 210 23.17 -4.21 -14.87
C TYR A 210 21.89 -3.77 -15.59
N GLN A 211 20.97 -3.10 -14.91
CA GLN A 211 19.76 -2.54 -15.52
C GLN A 211 20.09 -1.48 -16.58
N LEU A 212 21.07 -0.61 -16.31
CA LEU A 212 21.54 0.40 -17.26
C LEU A 212 22.25 -0.24 -18.46
N LEU A 213 23.13 -1.21 -18.23
CA LEU A 213 23.80 -1.97 -19.28
C LEU A 213 22.80 -2.76 -20.15
N TYR A 214 21.73 -3.27 -19.54
CA TYR A 214 20.64 -3.94 -20.26
C TYR A 214 19.86 -2.97 -21.14
N LEU A 215 19.64 -1.73 -20.67
CA LEU A 215 18.96 -0.68 -21.42
C LEU A 215 19.82 -0.18 -22.60
N LEU A 216 21.14 -0.08 -22.41
CA LEU A 216 22.13 0.26 -23.45
C LEU A 216 22.43 -0.90 -24.43
N ASP A 217 21.70 -2.01 -24.34
CA ASP A 217 21.88 -3.22 -25.15
C ASP A 217 23.27 -3.88 -25.05
N ALA A 218 24.12 -3.44 -24.11
CA ALA A 218 25.49 -3.93 -23.91
C ALA A 218 25.53 -5.33 -23.27
N THR A 219 24.58 -5.63 -22.37
CA THR A 219 24.46 -6.95 -21.73
C THR A 219 23.11 -7.61 -22.07
N ARG A 220 23.12 -8.96 -22.14
CA ARG A 220 21.91 -9.78 -22.27
C ARG A 220 21.22 -10.08 -20.93
N PHE A 221 21.88 -9.77 -19.82
CA PHE A 221 21.44 -10.08 -18.46
C PHE A 221 20.91 -8.82 -17.77
N TYR A 222 19.75 -8.94 -17.12
CA TYR A 222 19.07 -7.84 -16.44
C TYR A 222 19.52 -7.65 -14.98
N SER A 223 19.92 -8.73 -14.30
CA SER A 223 20.37 -8.68 -12.90
C SER A 223 21.66 -9.48 -12.70
N PRO A 224 22.49 -9.11 -11.71
CA PRO A 224 23.73 -9.84 -11.42
C PRO A 224 23.46 -11.31 -11.02
N GLY A 225 22.33 -11.59 -10.36
CA GLY A 225 21.93 -12.95 -10.01
C GLY A 225 21.70 -13.84 -11.23
N LEU A 226 21.05 -13.33 -12.27
CA LEU A 226 20.82 -14.05 -13.53
C LEU A 226 22.14 -14.32 -14.27
N HIS A 227 23.08 -13.38 -14.21
CA HIS A 227 24.41 -13.55 -14.78
C HIS A 227 25.20 -14.66 -14.09
N VAL A 228 25.23 -14.68 -12.74
CA VAL A 228 25.90 -15.74 -11.95
C VAL A 228 25.27 -17.12 -12.20
N LEU A 229 23.95 -17.16 -12.40
CA LEU A 229 23.21 -18.38 -12.71
C LEU A 229 23.42 -18.88 -14.16
N GLY A 230 23.96 -18.04 -15.05
CA GLY A 230 24.06 -18.33 -16.48
C GLY A 230 22.69 -18.51 -17.13
N VAL A 231 21.69 -17.72 -16.71
CA VAL A 231 20.30 -17.84 -17.16
C VAL A 231 19.86 -16.54 -17.83
N GLN A 232 19.32 -16.64 -19.04
CA GLN A 232 18.75 -15.53 -19.78
C GLN A 232 17.22 -15.64 -19.79
N VAL A 233 16.54 -14.49 -19.70
CA VAL A 233 15.09 -14.40 -19.82
C VAL A 233 14.72 -14.04 -21.26
N CYS A 234 13.82 -14.82 -21.87
CA CYS A 234 13.34 -14.64 -23.24
C CYS A 234 11.81 -14.67 -23.27
N ARG A 235 11.19 -14.13 -24.32
CA ARG A 235 9.75 -14.24 -24.54
C ARG A 235 9.35 -15.69 -24.87
N ALA A 236 8.23 -16.14 -24.32
CA ALA A 236 7.69 -17.47 -24.60
C ALA A 236 6.92 -17.48 -25.93
N THR A 237 7.27 -18.39 -26.84
CA THR A 237 6.53 -18.61 -28.09
C THR A 237 5.23 -19.38 -27.81
N GLY A 238 4.12 -19.07 -28.49
CA GLY A 238 2.84 -19.76 -28.30
C GLY A 238 2.92 -21.30 -28.49
N GLN A 239 3.74 -21.75 -29.43
CA GLN A 239 4.01 -23.18 -29.67
C GLN A 239 4.73 -23.83 -28.48
N GLU A 240 5.67 -23.14 -27.84
CA GLU A 240 6.39 -23.63 -26.66
C GLU A 240 5.48 -23.74 -25.42
N LEU A 241 4.46 -22.89 -25.32
CA LEU A 241 3.48 -22.94 -24.25
C LEU A 241 2.59 -24.19 -24.37
N MET A 242 2.15 -24.53 -25.58
CA MET A 242 1.38 -25.75 -25.86
C MET A 242 2.21 -27.01 -25.59
N ASP A 243 3.48 -27.01 -25.99
CA ASP A 243 4.42 -28.11 -25.71
C ASP A 243 4.69 -28.26 -24.20
N SER A 244 4.78 -27.15 -23.46
CA SER A 244 4.91 -27.20 -21.99
C SER A 244 3.67 -27.82 -21.34
N THR A 245 2.48 -27.39 -21.77
CA THR A 245 1.20 -27.87 -21.23
C THR A 245 1.03 -29.38 -21.43
N SER A 246 1.38 -29.89 -22.61
CA SER A 246 1.31 -31.32 -22.91
C SER A 246 2.35 -32.15 -22.13
N ARG A 247 3.55 -31.61 -21.87
CA ARG A 247 4.54 -32.27 -21.01
C ARG A 247 4.08 -32.32 -19.56
N ILE A 248 3.51 -31.23 -19.04
CA ILE A 248 2.98 -31.15 -17.67
C ILE A 248 1.86 -32.17 -17.47
N SER A 249 0.91 -32.28 -18.41
CA SER A 249 -0.20 -33.22 -18.30
C SER A 249 0.28 -34.68 -18.25
N ARG A 250 1.29 -35.03 -19.06
CA ARG A 250 1.94 -36.36 -19.04
C ARG A 250 2.67 -36.67 -17.74
N ILE A 251 3.36 -35.68 -17.16
CA ILE A 251 4.07 -35.86 -15.87
C ILE A 251 3.04 -36.04 -14.74
N ARG A 252 1.97 -35.24 -14.74
CA ARG A 252 0.91 -35.34 -13.72
C ARG A 252 0.17 -36.66 -13.78
N SER A 253 -0.14 -37.19 -14.97
CA SER A 253 -0.75 -38.51 -15.09
C SER A 253 0.15 -39.60 -14.51
N HIS A 254 1.46 -39.53 -14.79
CA HIS A 254 2.45 -40.46 -14.22
C HIS A 254 2.60 -40.36 -12.70
N GLU A 255 2.57 -39.15 -12.11
CA GLU A 255 2.63 -38.99 -10.65
C GLU A 255 1.38 -39.56 -9.96
N ILE A 256 0.21 -39.29 -10.53
CA ILE A 256 -1.07 -39.81 -10.05
C ILE A 256 -1.10 -41.35 -10.11
N GLU A 257 -0.48 -41.95 -11.12
CA GLU A 257 -0.37 -43.40 -11.26
C GLU A 257 0.59 -44.02 -10.23
N ARG A 258 1.65 -43.31 -9.83
CA ARG A 258 2.66 -43.79 -8.85
C ARG A 258 2.21 -43.75 -7.39
N LEU A 259 1.07 -43.13 -7.06
CA LEU A 259 0.55 -43.09 -5.69
C LEU A 259 0.21 -44.51 -5.20
N ARG A 260 1.01 -45.02 -4.26
CA ARG A 260 0.81 -46.30 -3.55
C ARG A 260 0.07 -46.06 -2.24
N GLY A 261 -1.00 -46.82 -1.99
CA GLY A 261 -1.78 -46.76 -0.76
C GLY A 261 -3.17 -47.41 -0.90
N PRO A 262 -3.93 -47.50 0.20
CA PRO A 262 -5.30 -48.03 0.19
C PRO A 262 -6.24 -47.14 -0.65
N PRO A 263 -7.33 -47.70 -1.23
CA PRO A 263 -8.12 -47.05 -2.29
C PRO A 263 -8.76 -45.72 -1.88
N TRP A 264 -9.24 -45.60 -0.64
CA TRP A 264 -9.85 -44.37 -0.12
C TRP A 264 -8.82 -43.25 0.11
N LEU A 265 -7.64 -43.59 0.65
CA LEU A 265 -6.55 -42.64 0.87
C LEU A 265 -5.92 -42.18 -0.46
N LYS A 266 -5.83 -43.07 -1.45
CA LYS A 266 -5.45 -42.73 -2.83
C LYS A 266 -6.45 -41.79 -3.49
N ALA A 267 -7.75 -42.03 -3.31
CA ALA A 267 -8.79 -41.14 -3.84
C ALA A 267 -8.70 -39.74 -3.20
N PHE A 268 -8.53 -39.68 -1.87
CA PHE A 268 -8.37 -38.40 -1.17
C PHE A 268 -7.10 -37.65 -1.57
N GLN A 269 -5.93 -38.32 -1.58
CA GLN A 269 -4.67 -37.72 -2.03
C GLN A 269 -4.75 -37.25 -3.49
N ARG A 270 -5.40 -38.02 -4.36
CA ARG A 270 -5.60 -37.64 -5.76
C ARG A 270 -6.47 -36.38 -5.88
N ILE A 271 -7.58 -36.31 -5.15
CA ILE A 271 -8.46 -35.14 -5.14
C ILE A 271 -7.71 -33.92 -4.59
N LEU A 272 -6.97 -34.07 -3.48
CA LEU A 272 -6.21 -32.99 -2.86
C LEU A 272 -5.10 -32.46 -3.78
N LEU A 273 -4.27 -33.35 -4.34
CA LEU A 273 -3.21 -32.98 -5.29
C LEU A 273 -3.79 -32.36 -6.56
N ASN A 274 -4.89 -32.92 -7.09
CA ASN A 274 -5.52 -32.36 -8.28
C ASN A 274 -6.12 -30.98 -7.99
N CYS A 275 -6.78 -30.80 -6.83
CA CYS A 275 -7.29 -29.50 -6.39
C CYS A 275 -6.16 -28.49 -6.19
N LEU A 276 -5.05 -28.89 -5.56
CA LEU A 276 -3.89 -28.03 -5.36
C LEU A 276 -3.25 -27.63 -6.70
N TYR A 277 -2.97 -28.58 -7.59
CA TYR A 277 -2.41 -28.28 -8.90
C TYR A 277 -3.35 -27.43 -9.76
N THR A 278 -4.65 -27.73 -9.72
CA THR A 278 -5.70 -26.92 -10.37
C THR A 278 -5.66 -25.50 -9.81
N SER A 279 -5.66 -25.33 -8.49
CA SER A 279 -5.63 -24.01 -7.86
C SER A 279 -4.38 -23.22 -8.23
N LEU A 280 -3.21 -23.86 -8.35
CA LEU A 280 -1.96 -23.22 -8.72
C LEU A 280 -1.91 -22.84 -10.21
N ASP A 281 -2.44 -23.68 -11.10
CA ASP A 281 -2.53 -23.35 -12.54
C ASP A 281 -3.52 -22.21 -12.80
N TYR A 282 -4.68 -22.27 -12.13
CA TYR A 282 -5.70 -21.23 -12.25
C TYR A 282 -5.43 -20.02 -11.35
N ALA A 283 -4.35 -20.01 -10.56
CA ALA A 283 -3.97 -18.85 -9.74
C ALA A 283 -3.76 -17.61 -10.61
N GLN A 284 -3.13 -17.76 -11.78
CA GLN A 284 -2.92 -16.67 -12.73
C GLN A 284 -4.24 -16.12 -13.27
N THR A 285 -5.14 -16.99 -13.73
CA THR A 285 -6.47 -16.56 -14.23
C THR A 285 -7.34 -15.99 -13.11
N GLY A 286 -7.23 -16.55 -11.91
CA GLY A 286 -7.93 -16.09 -10.72
C GLY A 286 -7.46 -14.70 -10.29
N LEU A 287 -6.16 -14.41 -10.36
CA LEU A 287 -5.63 -13.07 -10.07
C LEU A 287 -6.16 -12.04 -11.06
N ILE A 288 -6.14 -12.34 -12.36
CA ILE A 288 -6.69 -11.45 -13.39
C ILE A 288 -8.19 -11.21 -13.15
N ALA A 289 -8.96 -12.26 -12.86
CA ALA A 289 -10.38 -12.14 -12.54
C ALA A 289 -10.62 -11.33 -11.25
N ALA A 290 -9.77 -11.50 -10.24
CA ALA A 290 -9.85 -10.76 -8.99
C ALA A 290 -9.55 -9.27 -9.19
N VAL A 291 -8.55 -8.92 -9.99
CA VAL A 291 -8.26 -7.53 -10.35
C VAL A 291 -9.43 -6.91 -11.12
N PHE A 292 -10.01 -7.64 -12.06
CA PHE A 292 -11.20 -7.20 -12.79
C PHE A 292 -12.39 -6.96 -11.84
N PHE A 293 -12.69 -7.93 -10.98
CA PHE A 293 -13.80 -7.82 -10.03
C PHE A 293 -13.56 -6.70 -9.01
N PHE A 294 -12.32 -6.54 -8.53
CA PHE A 294 -11.95 -5.45 -7.64
C PHE A 294 -12.14 -4.09 -8.33
N LYS A 295 -11.68 -3.93 -9.58
CA LYS A 295 -11.88 -2.70 -10.35
C LYS A 295 -13.36 -2.40 -10.62
N MET A 296 -14.14 -3.44 -10.89
CA MET A 296 -15.61 -3.32 -11.02
C MET A 296 -16.25 -2.90 -9.70
N MET A 297 -15.80 -3.45 -8.57
CA MET A 297 -16.28 -3.09 -7.25
C MET A 297 -15.87 -1.66 -6.87
N GLU A 298 -14.63 -1.27 -7.14
CA GLU A 298 -14.12 0.10 -6.96
C GLU A 298 -14.97 1.09 -7.75
N TRP A 299 -15.22 0.80 -9.03
CA TRP A 299 -16.11 1.60 -9.86
C TRP A 299 -17.53 1.66 -9.30
N TRP A 300 -18.08 0.54 -8.81
CA TRP A 300 -19.41 0.49 -8.20
C TRP A 300 -19.50 1.39 -6.95
N TYR A 301 -18.51 1.32 -6.07
CA TYR A 301 -18.47 2.13 -4.85
C TYR A 301 -18.21 3.61 -5.13
N GLN A 302 -17.29 3.96 -6.04
CA GLN A 302 -17.07 5.35 -6.47
C GLN A 302 -18.33 5.95 -7.09
N SER A 303 -19.01 5.20 -7.97
CA SER A 303 -20.27 5.62 -8.57
C SER A 303 -21.41 5.76 -7.54
N ALA A 304 -21.37 4.99 -6.44
CA ALA A 304 -22.33 5.12 -5.35
C ALA A 304 -22.02 6.36 -4.50
N GLU A 305 -20.75 6.61 -4.20
CA GLU A 305 -20.29 7.78 -3.46
C GLU A 305 -20.62 9.08 -4.22
N GLU A 306 -20.35 9.14 -5.52
CA GLU A 306 -20.72 10.29 -6.38
C GLU A 306 -22.22 10.61 -6.32
N ARG A 307 -23.09 9.59 -6.24
CA ARG A 307 -24.54 9.77 -6.11
C ARG A 307 -24.97 10.22 -4.72
N MET A 308 -24.23 9.87 -3.67
CA MET A 308 -24.50 10.29 -2.29
C MET A 308 -23.90 11.66 -1.97
N SER A 309 -22.77 12.01 -2.57
CA SER A 309 -22.05 13.27 -2.38
C SER A 309 -22.51 14.37 -3.34
N ALA A 310 -23.28 14.04 -4.39
CA ALA A 310 -23.95 15.03 -5.21
C ALA A 310 -24.88 15.86 -4.30
N PRO A 311 -24.63 17.18 -4.13
CA PRO A 311 -25.50 17.99 -3.31
C PRO A 311 -26.90 17.89 -3.92
N THR A 312 -27.86 17.43 -3.13
CA THR A 312 -29.27 17.63 -3.44
C THR A 312 -29.47 19.14 -3.47
N VAL A 313 -29.37 19.74 -4.66
CA VAL A 313 -29.69 21.15 -4.89
C VAL A 313 -31.20 21.24 -4.75
N TYR A 314 -31.66 21.27 -3.50
CA TYR A 314 -33.01 21.71 -3.21
C TYR A 314 -33.11 23.14 -3.74
N PRO A 315 -34.18 23.48 -4.49
CA PRO A 315 -34.40 24.87 -4.85
C PRO A 315 -34.35 25.69 -3.55
N PRO A 316 -33.67 26.85 -3.55
CA PRO A 316 -33.61 27.68 -2.35
C PRO A 316 -35.05 27.91 -1.88
N PRO A 317 -35.35 27.71 -0.58
CA PRO A 317 -36.69 27.89 -0.08
C PRO A 317 -37.17 29.31 -0.46
N PRO A 318 -38.45 29.49 -0.80
CA PRO A 318 -38.97 30.81 -1.15
C PRO A 318 -38.62 31.80 -0.04
N PRO A 319 -38.21 33.04 -0.36
CA PRO A 319 -37.80 34.02 0.63
C PRO A 319 -38.93 34.21 1.66
N PRO A 320 -38.59 34.38 2.96
CA PRO A 320 -39.60 34.58 3.99
C PRO A 320 -40.45 35.83 3.65
N PRO A 321 -41.77 35.80 3.90
CA PRO A 321 -42.63 36.94 3.64
C PRO A 321 -42.16 38.15 4.46
N PRO A 322 -42.30 39.39 3.93
CA PRO A 322 -41.88 40.58 4.64
C PRO A 322 -42.66 40.73 5.96
N PRO A 323 -42.02 41.21 7.03
CA PRO A 323 -42.65 41.37 8.33
C PRO A 323 -43.79 42.40 8.25
N LYS A 324 -44.95 42.02 8.79
CA LYS A 324 -46.14 42.89 8.82
C LYS A 324 -46.01 43.95 9.92
N VAL A 325 -46.48 45.16 9.63
CA VAL A 325 -46.61 46.24 10.63
C VAL A 325 -47.68 45.82 11.64
N ALA A 326 -47.42 46.00 12.93
CA ALA A 326 -48.40 45.73 13.98
C ALA A 326 -49.52 46.78 13.95
N ALA A 327 -50.75 46.41 14.30
CA ALA A 327 -51.89 47.33 14.32
C ALA A 327 -51.64 48.57 15.22
N ASP A 328 -50.91 48.39 16.32
CA ASP A 328 -50.53 49.45 17.26
C ASP A 328 -49.10 49.98 17.06
N GLY A 329 -48.47 49.62 15.94
CA GLY A 329 -47.12 50.06 15.59
C GLY A 329 -47.10 51.44 14.93
N ILE A 330 -45.93 52.08 14.91
CA ILE A 330 -45.76 53.34 14.18
C ILE A 330 -45.92 53.07 12.67
N PRO A 331 -46.76 53.84 11.95
CA PRO A 331 -46.94 53.66 10.51
C PRO A 331 -45.66 54.01 9.76
N LEU A 332 -45.43 53.32 8.65
CA LEU A 332 -44.29 53.57 7.78
C LEU A 332 -44.51 54.87 6.97
N PRO A 333 -43.53 55.80 6.93
CA PRO A 333 -43.55 56.93 6.02
C PRO A 333 -43.61 56.47 4.55
N PRO A 334 -44.24 57.24 3.65
CA PRO A 334 -44.26 56.91 2.22
C PRO A 334 -42.84 56.93 1.61
N ASP A 335 -41.97 57.82 2.11
CA ASP A 335 -40.58 57.94 1.66
C ASP A 335 -39.66 56.98 2.42
N ARG A 336 -39.07 56.03 1.70
CA ARG A 336 -38.17 55.00 2.26
C ARG A 336 -36.87 55.55 2.84
N THR A 337 -36.50 56.80 2.54
CA THR A 337 -35.26 57.46 3.00
C THR A 337 -35.41 58.16 4.35
N VAL A 338 -36.65 58.27 4.85
CA VAL A 338 -37.01 58.94 6.10
C VAL A 338 -37.05 57.94 7.25
N CYS A 339 -36.61 58.37 8.42
CA CYS A 339 -36.73 57.57 9.64
C CYS A 339 -38.15 57.67 10.22
N PRO A 340 -38.83 56.56 10.55
CA PRO A 340 -40.16 56.59 11.14
C PRO A 340 -40.20 57.11 12.59
N LEU A 341 -39.05 57.22 13.28
CA LEU A 341 -38.99 57.71 14.66
C LEU A 341 -38.79 59.22 14.75
N CYS A 342 -37.92 59.80 13.91
CA CYS A 342 -37.60 61.23 13.95
C CYS A 342 -38.15 62.01 12.75
N SER A 343 -38.78 61.34 11.79
CA SER A 343 -39.37 61.92 10.57
C SER A 343 -38.40 62.78 9.74
N GLN A 344 -37.10 62.56 9.90
CA GLN A 344 -36.03 63.23 9.16
C GLN A 344 -35.28 62.21 8.28
N LYS A 345 -34.49 62.71 7.32
CA LYS A 345 -33.60 61.89 6.49
C LYS A 345 -32.69 61.04 7.39
N ARG A 346 -32.55 59.74 7.08
CA ARG A 346 -31.80 58.82 7.94
C ARG A 346 -30.32 59.20 8.05
N LEU A 347 -29.89 59.52 9.26
CA LEU A 347 -28.49 59.70 9.65
C LEU A 347 -27.98 58.37 10.23
N SER A 348 -26.93 57.81 9.63
CA SER A 348 -26.37 56.50 10.01
C SER A 348 -27.45 55.39 10.01
N PRO A 349 -27.91 54.96 8.82
CA PRO A 349 -28.99 53.98 8.72
C PRO A 349 -28.60 52.68 9.45
N SER A 350 -29.52 52.16 10.25
CA SER A 350 -29.31 50.92 11.00
C SER A 350 -30.55 50.05 10.91
N VAL A 351 -30.36 48.78 10.57
CA VAL A 351 -31.42 47.77 10.53
C VAL A 351 -31.59 47.12 11.89
N LEU A 352 -32.84 46.87 12.29
CA LEU A 352 -33.14 46.02 13.42
C LEU A 352 -33.29 44.58 12.94
N ALA A 353 -32.38 43.69 13.34
CA ALA A 353 -32.36 42.29 12.86
C ALA A 353 -33.65 41.51 13.17
N ALA A 354 -34.34 41.84 14.27
CA ALA A 354 -35.59 41.19 14.66
C ALA A 354 -36.76 41.49 13.71
N SER A 355 -36.78 42.66 13.06
CA SER A 355 -37.93 43.12 12.26
C SER A 355 -37.58 43.54 10.84
N GLY A 356 -36.29 43.61 10.48
CA GLY A 356 -35.82 43.99 9.15
C GLY A 356 -36.04 45.47 8.78
N PHE A 357 -36.58 46.31 9.67
CA PHE A 357 -36.81 47.73 9.39
C PHE A 357 -35.58 48.59 9.71
N VAL A 358 -35.43 49.69 8.96
CA VAL A 358 -34.24 50.56 8.99
C VAL A 358 -34.58 51.93 9.57
N PHE A 359 -33.81 52.34 10.58
CA PHE A 359 -33.97 53.57 11.36
C PHE A 359 -32.65 54.36 11.39
N CYS A 360 -32.64 55.56 12.01
CA CYS A 360 -31.38 56.18 12.44
C CYS A 360 -30.82 55.42 13.64
N TYR A 361 -29.51 55.19 13.66
CA TYR A 361 -28.82 54.46 14.74
C TYR A 361 -29.13 55.03 16.14
N THR A 362 -29.07 56.35 16.30
CA THR A 362 -29.33 57.01 17.58
C THR A 362 -30.79 56.89 18.02
N CYS A 363 -31.74 57.00 17.10
CA CYS A 363 -33.18 56.91 17.39
C CYS A 363 -33.56 55.49 17.84
N ILE A 364 -33.10 54.46 17.12
CA ILE A 364 -33.47 53.08 17.44
C ILE A 364 -32.81 52.58 18.71
N CYS A 365 -31.54 52.95 18.98
CA CYS A 365 -30.87 52.57 20.22
C CYS A 365 -31.55 53.18 21.45
N LYS A 366 -31.95 54.46 21.38
CA LYS A 366 -32.72 55.12 22.45
C LYS A 366 -34.07 54.42 22.69
N TYR A 367 -34.81 54.14 21.61
CA TYR A 367 -36.12 53.50 21.71
C TYR A 367 -36.04 52.08 22.30
N ILE A 368 -35.10 51.26 21.82
CA ILE A 368 -34.91 49.89 22.31
C ILE A 368 -34.42 49.88 23.76
N SER A 369 -33.55 50.81 24.15
CA SER A 369 -33.09 50.93 25.53
C SER A 369 -34.24 51.23 26.51
N GLN A 370 -35.28 51.93 26.08
CA GLN A 370 -36.42 52.30 26.91
C GLN A 370 -37.53 51.24 26.89
N TYR A 371 -37.90 50.75 25.70
CA TYR A 371 -39.09 49.92 25.51
C TYR A 371 -38.80 48.44 25.22
N LYS A 372 -37.54 48.05 24.98
CA LYS A 372 -37.09 46.67 24.68
C LYS A 372 -37.90 45.95 23.59
N ARG A 373 -38.42 46.71 22.63
CA ARG A 373 -39.28 46.22 21.53
C ARG A 373 -39.08 47.04 20.26
N CYS A 374 -39.45 46.47 19.13
CA CYS A 374 -39.47 47.14 17.83
C CYS A 374 -40.61 48.18 17.77
N PRO A 375 -40.38 49.42 17.30
CA PRO A 375 -41.42 50.44 17.19
C PRO A 375 -42.51 50.15 16.14
N ILE A 376 -42.22 49.32 15.13
CA ILE A 376 -43.13 49.05 14.00
C ILE A 376 -43.85 47.71 14.17
N THR A 377 -43.14 46.67 14.60
CA THR A 377 -43.69 45.32 14.73
C THR A 377 -44.03 44.92 16.16
N LEU A 378 -43.64 45.73 17.16
CA LEU A 378 -43.76 45.45 18.60
C LEU A 378 -43.10 44.14 19.07
N MET A 379 -42.33 43.48 18.20
CA MET A 379 -41.54 42.30 18.54
C MET A 379 -40.47 42.64 19.59
N PRO A 380 -40.19 41.74 20.55
CA PRO A 380 -39.14 41.96 21.54
C PRO A 380 -37.78 42.14 20.85
N ALA A 381 -37.05 43.17 21.24
CA ALA A 381 -35.79 43.53 20.59
C ALA A 381 -34.76 44.05 21.60
N THR A 382 -33.49 43.71 21.38
CA THR A 382 -32.36 44.15 22.21
C THR A 382 -31.39 45.02 21.39
N VAL A 383 -30.56 45.82 22.08
CA VAL A 383 -29.62 46.73 21.42
C VAL A 383 -28.59 45.98 20.57
N GLU A 384 -28.26 44.74 20.95
CA GLU A 384 -27.34 43.85 20.20
C GLU A 384 -27.86 43.46 18.81
N GLN A 385 -29.17 43.53 18.60
CA GLN A 385 -29.81 43.22 17.32
C GLN A 385 -29.81 44.40 16.35
N VAL A 386 -29.32 45.57 16.77
CA VAL A 386 -29.17 46.75 15.89
C VAL A 386 -27.87 46.62 15.10
N ARG A 387 -27.99 46.51 13.77
CA ARG A 387 -26.85 46.47 12.85
C ARG A 387 -26.78 47.77 12.07
N ARG A 388 -25.65 48.47 12.13
CA ARG A 388 -25.41 49.66 11.30
C ARG A 388 -25.22 49.21 9.85
N LEU A 389 -25.87 49.91 8.93
CA LEU A 389 -25.69 49.74 7.50
C LEU A 389 -24.67 50.78 7.03
N PHE A 390 -23.61 50.29 6.41
CA PHE A 390 -22.67 51.13 5.69
C PHE A 390 -23.02 51.04 4.21
N HIS A 391 -23.13 52.18 3.56
CA HIS A 391 -23.21 52.23 2.10
C HIS A 391 -21.78 52.45 1.62
N ASP A 392 -21.23 51.45 0.92
CA ASP A 392 -20.03 51.66 0.11
C ASP A 392 -20.44 52.58 -1.04
N PHE A 393 -19.80 53.75 -1.13
CA PHE A 393 -20.03 54.73 -2.19
C PHE A 393 -19.30 54.34 -3.47
#